data_AF-A0A7S7SKJ2-F1
#
_entry.id   AF-A0A7S7SKJ2-F1
#
_cell.length_a   1.000
_cell.length_b   1.000
_cell.length_c   1.000
_cell.angle_alpha   90.00
_cell.angle_beta   90.00
_cell.angle_gamma   90.00
#
_symmetry.space_group_name_H-M   'P 1'
#
loop_
_entity.id
_entity.type
_entity.pdbx_description
1 polymer ?
#
loop_
_entity_poly.entity_id
_entity_poly.type
_entity_poly.pdbx_seq_one_letter_code
_entity_poly.pdbx_strand_id
1 'polypeptide(L)'
;MTFQSRAGAALAQWNQEHRLALITTSLLLAVQLSACVPARWPSADVESLSLLKQSPINCLLVDSAVWKSEFAAAAKGQGITVLATKQDGASLAVFEAPGGAALFTLTARAKMPIEHPGEVLGTTQGVWPGVRAEEKGAVQARPSSSPWVDTNSGFLRFTRSVTPPATALWLANTPPEKTILGAERYIQAVADAAMAGARWVVALDPGYWDLLRKGDEKAVAGWRRINAVLKFYEDHKDIATWPDFSGLAVLQDASSGALMSGSILDMIAAKHIPARVVTPERLPVAAPKDVRLLLNIDPSALSQEQKDAVRGVARKGATVLSGPPAWKMAIPEGDSITFPETSLKQMEEIWREINGVIGRRNFAARLFGAPSMLSNLKGDPTSGKLALHLVNYSDYPVENITVHLLGKYKSATLITPAGTKKLEIYDAEDETGIDLDKVTDVAIVLLEVSTVN
;
A
#
# COMPACT_ATOMS: atom_id res chain seq x y z
N MET A 1 29.31 -7.56 70.25
CA MET A 1 28.43 -6.89 69.26
C MET A 1 28.94 -7.19 67.86
N THR A 2 28.59 -8.36 67.30
CA THR A 2 29.02 -8.78 65.95
C THR A 2 28.27 -10.07 65.59
N PHE A 3 26.93 -10.04 65.47
CA PHE A 3 26.17 -11.22 65.00
C PHE A 3 24.86 -10.89 64.27
N GLN A 4 24.65 -9.65 63.84
CA GLN A 4 23.42 -9.23 63.13
C GLN A 4 23.61 -8.74 61.69
N SER A 5 24.84 -8.53 61.19
CA SER A 5 25.04 -8.00 59.82
C SER A 5 25.31 -9.05 58.73
N ARG A 6 25.52 -10.33 59.07
CA ARG A 6 25.80 -11.38 58.07
C ARG A 6 24.57 -12.16 57.60
N ALA A 7 23.47 -12.17 58.36
CA ALA A 7 22.24 -12.85 57.96
C ALA A 7 21.42 -12.07 56.89
N GLY A 8 21.52 -10.73 56.89
CA GLY A 8 20.84 -9.89 55.90
C GLY A 8 21.47 -9.95 54.49
N ALA A 9 22.79 -10.15 54.40
CA ALA A 9 23.48 -10.21 53.12
C ALA A 9 23.27 -11.54 52.39
N ALA A 10 23.19 -12.67 53.11
CA ALA A 10 22.95 -13.98 52.51
C ALA A 10 21.51 -14.15 51.98
N LEU A 11 20.51 -13.54 52.64
CA LEU A 11 19.11 -13.52 52.18
C LEU A 11 18.88 -12.57 50.99
N ALA A 12 19.66 -11.50 50.88
CA ALA A 12 19.62 -10.61 49.72
C ALA A 12 20.26 -11.25 48.48
N GLN A 13 21.35 -12.01 48.65
CA GLN A 13 22.06 -12.68 47.56
C GLN A 13 21.32 -13.94 47.06
N TRP A 14 20.63 -14.66 47.95
CA TRP A 14 19.73 -15.76 47.56
C TRP A 14 18.51 -15.27 46.75
N ASN A 15 17.99 -14.08 47.05
CA ASN A 15 16.90 -13.46 46.28
C ASN A 15 17.33 -12.82 44.95
N GLN A 16 18.64 -12.66 44.71
CA GLN A 16 19.18 -12.07 43.49
C GLN A 16 19.57 -13.14 42.46
N GLU A 17 20.03 -14.32 42.92
CA GLU A 17 20.32 -15.46 42.03
C GLU A 17 19.07 -16.28 41.67
N HIS A 18 18.01 -16.28 42.50
CA HIS A 18 16.73 -16.94 42.15
C HIS A 18 15.74 -16.07 41.37
N ARG A 19 16.03 -14.78 41.17
CA ARG A 19 15.27 -13.91 40.24
C ARG A 19 15.79 -13.96 38.80
N LEU A 20 16.91 -14.63 38.56
CA LEU A 20 17.52 -14.82 37.24
C LEU A 20 17.30 -16.22 36.64
N ALA A 21 16.51 -17.08 37.29
CA ALA A 21 16.34 -18.48 36.87
C ALA A 21 14.88 -18.94 36.64
N LEU A 22 13.91 -18.03 36.61
CA LEU A 22 12.50 -18.32 36.28
C LEU A 22 11.91 -17.25 35.36
N ILE A 23 12.71 -16.78 34.41
CA ILE A 23 12.19 -16.56 33.06
C ILE A 23 12.77 -17.72 32.26
N THR A 24 12.16 -18.90 32.40
CA THR A 24 12.11 -19.79 31.24
C THR A 24 11.44 -18.96 30.18
N THR A 25 12.27 -18.35 29.33
CA THR A 25 11.88 -17.76 28.07
C THR A 25 11.35 -18.93 27.25
N SER A 26 10.11 -19.32 27.51
CA SER A 26 9.23 -19.78 26.46
C SER A 26 9.11 -18.60 25.53
N LEU A 27 10.13 -18.45 24.68
CA LEU A 27 10.12 -17.67 23.47
C LEU A 27 9.14 -18.38 22.53
N LEU A 28 7.88 -18.45 22.94
CA LEU A 28 6.78 -18.48 22.00
C LEU A 28 6.99 -17.19 21.22
N LEU A 29 7.58 -17.30 20.02
CA LEU A 29 7.45 -16.28 19.01
C LEU A 29 5.94 -16.04 18.89
N ALA A 30 5.43 -15.05 19.62
CA ALA A 30 4.16 -14.46 19.28
C ALA A 30 4.28 -14.12 17.80
N VAL A 31 3.42 -14.69 16.98
CA VAL A 31 3.42 -14.42 15.55
C VAL A 31 3.29 -12.92 15.41
N GLN A 32 4.36 -12.26 14.97
CA GLN A 32 4.29 -10.84 14.65
C GLN A 32 3.55 -10.76 13.32
N LEU A 33 2.22 -10.65 13.39
CA LEU A 33 1.32 -10.57 12.24
C LEU A 33 1.70 -9.38 11.33
N SER A 34 2.36 -8.35 11.85
CA SER A 34 2.88 -7.25 11.04
C SER A 34 4.08 -7.63 10.16
N ALA A 35 4.74 -8.76 10.41
CA ALA A 35 5.82 -9.32 9.59
C ALA A 35 5.34 -10.42 8.62
N CYS A 36 4.05 -10.77 8.64
CA CYS A 36 3.49 -11.73 7.70
C CYS A 36 3.49 -11.20 6.28
N VAL A 37 3.90 -12.07 5.35
CA VAL A 37 3.70 -12.00 3.90
C VAL A 37 2.57 -12.99 3.59
N PRO A 38 1.32 -12.50 3.49
CA PRO A 38 0.14 -13.36 3.57
C PRO A 38 -0.29 -13.93 2.21
N ALA A 39 -0.72 -15.18 2.20
CA ALA A 39 -1.40 -15.80 1.05
C ALA A 39 -2.60 -16.63 1.50
N ARG A 40 -3.72 -16.56 0.77
CA ARG A 40 -4.82 -17.52 0.92
C ARG A 40 -4.40 -18.83 0.26
N TRP A 41 -4.46 -19.92 1.01
CA TRP A 41 -4.00 -21.22 0.55
C TRP A 41 -5.19 -22.18 0.40
N PRO A 42 -5.51 -22.64 -0.82
CA PRO A 42 -6.75 -23.36 -1.10
C PRO A 42 -6.69 -24.87 -0.75
N SER A 43 -5.56 -25.34 -0.20
CA SER A 43 -5.32 -26.76 0.07
C SER A 43 -4.72 -26.96 1.46
N ALA A 44 -5.01 -28.10 2.08
CA ALA A 44 -4.29 -28.58 3.26
C ALA A 44 -3.49 -29.86 2.95
N ASP A 45 -3.06 -29.99 1.69
CA ASP A 45 -2.11 -31.02 1.27
C ASP A 45 -0.67 -30.56 1.52
N VAL A 46 0.11 -31.38 2.22
CA VAL A 46 1.51 -31.08 2.59
C VAL A 46 2.38 -30.92 1.34
N GLU A 47 2.10 -31.65 0.26
CA GLU A 47 2.88 -31.55 -0.99
C GLU A 47 2.81 -30.15 -1.59
N SER A 48 1.69 -29.45 -1.41
CA SER A 48 1.50 -28.08 -1.92
C SER A 48 2.51 -27.09 -1.33
N LEU A 49 3.04 -27.32 -0.12
CA LEU A 49 4.07 -26.48 0.50
C LEU A 49 5.35 -26.41 -0.35
N SER A 50 5.59 -27.38 -1.24
CA SER A 50 6.72 -27.33 -2.18
C SER A 50 6.68 -26.10 -3.10
N LEU A 51 5.50 -25.54 -3.37
CA LEU A 51 5.32 -24.30 -4.14
C LEU A 51 5.84 -23.06 -3.41
N LEU A 52 6.06 -23.14 -2.10
CA LEU A 52 6.54 -22.04 -1.26
C LEU A 52 8.06 -22.08 -1.05
N LYS A 53 8.77 -23.04 -1.64
CA LYS A 53 10.24 -23.06 -1.61
C LYS A 53 10.78 -21.77 -2.21
N GLN A 54 11.64 -21.08 -1.45
CA GLN A 54 12.23 -19.78 -1.83
C GLN A 54 11.21 -18.64 -2.00
N SER A 55 9.97 -18.83 -1.56
CA SER A 55 8.96 -17.77 -1.47
C SER A 55 9.21 -16.92 -0.23
N PRO A 56 8.96 -15.60 -0.29
CA PRO A 56 8.87 -14.78 0.92
C PRO A 56 7.56 -15.01 1.71
N ILE A 57 6.58 -15.74 1.15
CA ILE A 57 5.32 -16.05 1.82
C ILE A 57 5.60 -16.91 3.06
N ASN A 58 5.26 -16.37 4.22
CA ASN A 58 5.48 -17.00 5.52
C ASN A 58 4.20 -17.14 6.35
N CYS A 59 3.05 -16.66 5.85
CA CYS A 59 1.76 -16.78 6.52
C CYS A 59 0.67 -17.26 5.54
N LEU A 60 0.09 -18.43 5.82
CA LEU A 60 -0.97 -19.04 5.02
C LEU A 60 -2.31 -18.88 5.71
N LEU A 61 -3.28 -18.29 5.01
CA LEU A 61 -4.67 -18.22 5.42
C LEU A 61 -5.42 -19.41 4.83
N VAL A 62 -5.83 -20.35 5.67
CA VAL A 62 -6.48 -21.60 5.27
C VAL A 62 -7.91 -21.63 5.79
N ASP A 63 -8.88 -21.91 4.93
CA ASP A 63 -10.27 -22.02 5.35
C ASP A 63 -10.44 -23.14 6.39
N SER A 64 -11.16 -22.84 7.47
CA SER A 64 -11.40 -23.77 8.58
C SER A 64 -12.06 -25.07 8.12
N ALA A 65 -12.81 -25.06 7.00
CA ALA A 65 -13.46 -26.23 6.44
C ALA A 65 -12.48 -27.22 5.77
N VAL A 66 -11.31 -26.76 5.32
CA VAL A 66 -10.30 -27.62 4.69
C VAL A 66 -9.05 -27.81 5.55
N TRP A 67 -9.00 -27.16 6.71
CA TRP A 67 -7.87 -27.21 7.65
C TRP A 67 -7.49 -28.64 8.08
N LYS A 68 -6.18 -28.91 8.13
CA LYS A 68 -5.62 -30.16 8.69
C LYS A 68 -4.48 -29.83 9.64
N SER A 69 -4.47 -30.48 10.80
CA SER A 69 -3.44 -30.26 11.84
C SER A 69 -2.04 -30.67 11.36
N GLU A 70 -1.96 -31.70 10.53
CA GLU A 70 -0.75 -32.24 9.92
C GLU A 70 -0.14 -31.25 8.94
N PHE A 71 -1.00 -30.56 8.17
CA PHE A 71 -0.57 -29.50 7.26
C PHE A 71 0.01 -28.31 8.03
N ALA A 72 -0.70 -27.86 9.08
CA ALA A 72 -0.23 -26.76 9.93
C ALA A 72 1.11 -27.11 10.61
N ALA A 73 1.26 -28.35 11.09
CA ALA A 73 2.52 -28.83 11.67
C ALA A 73 3.66 -28.88 10.63
N ALA A 74 3.39 -29.37 9.42
CA ALA A 74 4.38 -29.44 8.34
C ALA A 74 4.81 -28.04 7.87
N ALA A 75 3.86 -27.11 7.73
CA ALA A 75 4.14 -25.72 7.40
C ALA A 75 4.98 -25.04 8.49
N LYS A 76 4.63 -25.23 9.76
CA LYS A 76 5.41 -24.72 10.90
C LYS A 76 6.84 -25.26 10.90
N GLY A 77 7.05 -26.52 10.53
CA GLY A 77 8.38 -27.11 10.34
C GLY A 77 9.24 -26.42 9.25
N GLN A 78 8.62 -25.67 8.35
CA GLN A 78 9.26 -24.86 7.31
C GLN A 78 9.33 -23.37 7.67
N GLY A 79 8.96 -22.98 8.90
CA GLY A 79 8.90 -21.59 9.34
C GLY A 79 7.70 -20.82 8.80
N ILE A 80 6.66 -21.53 8.34
CA ILE A 80 5.43 -20.94 7.80
C ILE A 80 4.34 -21.01 8.87
N THR A 81 3.77 -19.86 9.21
CA THR A 81 2.59 -19.78 10.08
C THR A 81 1.34 -20.10 9.26
N VAL A 82 0.47 -20.95 9.80
CA VAL A 82 -0.85 -21.21 9.21
C VAL A 82 -1.89 -20.61 10.14
N LEU A 83 -2.78 -19.78 9.59
CA LEU A 83 -3.88 -19.13 10.29
C LEU A 83 -5.19 -19.64 9.68
N ALA A 84 -6.10 -20.06 10.55
CA ALA A 84 -7.41 -20.52 10.11
C ALA A 84 -8.27 -19.31 9.75
N THR A 85 -9.14 -19.46 8.76
CA THR A 85 -10.09 -18.41 8.39
C THR A 85 -11.52 -18.92 8.35
N LYS A 86 -12.47 -18.01 8.57
CA LYS A 86 -13.89 -18.26 8.38
C LYS A 86 -14.52 -17.03 7.72
N GLN A 87 -15.10 -17.24 6.54
CA GLN A 87 -15.87 -16.20 5.85
C GLN A 87 -17.23 -16.03 6.54
N ASP A 88 -17.63 -14.78 6.77
CA ASP A 88 -18.95 -14.40 7.25
C ASP A 88 -19.44 -13.16 6.48
N GLY A 89 -20.31 -13.38 5.50
CA GLY A 89 -20.72 -12.35 4.55
C GLY A 89 -19.51 -11.72 3.85
N ALA A 90 -19.37 -10.39 3.96
CA ALA A 90 -18.23 -9.64 3.42
C ALA A 90 -16.98 -9.67 4.32
N SER A 91 -17.03 -10.28 5.50
CA SER A 91 -15.93 -10.30 6.46
C SER A 91 -15.18 -11.63 6.45
N LEU A 92 -13.88 -11.59 6.72
CA LEU A 92 -13.03 -12.76 6.92
C LEU A 92 -12.43 -12.71 8.32
N ALA A 93 -12.92 -13.56 9.22
CA ALA A 93 -12.34 -13.72 10.53
C ALA A 93 -11.10 -14.63 10.44
N VAL A 94 -10.02 -14.23 11.12
CA VAL A 94 -8.74 -14.93 11.13
C VAL A 94 -8.40 -15.40 12.53
N PHE A 95 -7.96 -16.64 12.68
CA PHE A 95 -7.73 -17.34 13.93
C PHE A 95 -6.36 -18.02 13.89
N GLU A 96 -5.76 -18.30 15.05
CA GLU A 96 -4.56 -19.14 15.12
C GLU A 96 -4.84 -20.58 14.66
N ALA A 97 -6.01 -21.11 15.04
CA ALA A 97 -6.50 -22.43 14.64
C ALA A 97 -8.05 -22.45 14.67
N PRO A 98 -8.71 -23.44 14.01
CA PRO A 98 -10.17 -23.54 14.02
C PRO A 98 -10.72 -23.68 15.46
N GLY A 99 -11.81 -22.97 15.74
CA GLY A 99 -12.46 -23.00 17.06
C GLY A 99 -11.83 -22.08 18.12
N GLY A 100 -10.72 -21.39 17.80
CA GLY A 100 -10.13 -20.37 18.67
C GLY A 100 -10.87 -19.02 18.62
N ALA A 101 -10.38 -18.06 19.41
CA ALA A 101 -10.81 -16.66 19.32
C ALA A 101 -10.20 -15.99 18.07
N ALA A 102 -10.94 -15.08 17.44
CA ALA A 102 -10.44 -14.33 16.30
C ALA A 102 -9.28 -13.43 16.73
N LEU A 103 -8.16 -13.52 16.02
CA LEU A 103 -7.01 -12.62 16.17
C LEU A 103 -7.35 -11.23 15.62
N PHE A 104 -8.00 -11.19 14.46
CA PHE A 104 -8.52 -10.01 13.81
C PHE A 104 -9.55 -10.41 12.75
N THR A 105 -10.26 -9.41 12.22
CA THR A 105 -11.25 -9.58 11.15
C THR A 105 -10.95 -8.61 10.03
N LEU A 106 -10.85 -9.10 8.80
CA LEU A 106 -10.82 -8.27 7.60
C LEU A 106 -12.27 -7.98 7.19
N THR A 107 -12.65 -6.71 7.08
CA THR A 107 -14.04 -6.29 6.88
C THR A 107 -14.24 -5.60 5.53
N ALA A 108 -15.46 -5.15 5.23
CA ALA A 108 -15.68 -4.12 4.21
C ALA A 108 -14.93 -2.82 4.56
N ARG A 109 -14.55 -2.03 3.56
CA ARG A 109 -13.78 -0.77 3.73
C ARG A 109 -14.46 0.20 4.69
N ALA A 110 -15.77 0.38 4.53
CA ALA A 110 -16.58 1.26 5.37
C ALA A 110 -16.67 0.83 6.84
N LYS A 111 -16.34 -0.43 7.15
CA LYS A 111 -16.41 -1.02 8.51
C LYS A 111 -15.03 -1.24 9.12
N MET A 112 -13.95 -0.82 8.47
CA MET A 112 -12.60 -0.98 8.99
C MET A 112 -12.44 -0.17 10.29
N PRO A 113 -11.85 -0.74 11.36
CA PRO A 113 -11.62 -0.05 12.62
C PRO A 113 -10.41 0.90 12.55
N ILE A 114 -10.47 1.91 11.69
CA ILE A 114 -9.35 2.84 11.41
C ILE A 114 -8.93 3.63 12.65
N GLU A 115 -9.87 3.99 13.53
CA GLU A 115 -9.60 4.75 14.76
C GLU A 115 -8.83 3.93 15.81
N HIS A 116 -8.98 2.62 15.79
CA HIS A 116 -8.37 1.69 16.75
C HIS A 116 -7.76 0.50 16.00
N PRO A 117 -6.72 0.74 15.17
CA PRO A 117 -6.15 -0.31 14.36
C PRO A 117 -5.38 -1.30 15.24
N GLY A 118 -5.57 -2.59 14.99
CA GLY A 118 -4.75 -3.65 15.57
C GLY A 118 -3.36 -3.74 14.91
N GLU A 119 -2.68 -4.85 15.15
CA GLU A 119 -1.42 -5.18 14.46
C GLU A 119 -1.64 -5.34 12.94
N VAL A 120 -2.80 -5.88 12.56
CA VAL A 120 -3.28 -5.96 11.18
C VAL A 120 -4.58 -5.16 11.08
N LEU A 121 -4.62 -4.24 10.12
CA LEU A 121 -5.84 -3.60 9.63
C LEU A 121 -6.01 -4.00 8.16
N GLY A 122 -7.22 -4.35 7.74
CA GLY A 122 -7.40 -4.68 6.34
C GLY A 122 -8.82 -4.93 5.94
N THR A 123 -8.99 -5.20 4.64
CA THR A 123 -10.28 -5.37 4.01
C THR A 123 -10.26 -6.54 3.03
N THR A 124 -11.42 -7.15 2.85
CA THR A 124 -11.70 -8.12 1.78
C THR A 124 -12.06 -7.45 0.45
N GLN A 125 -12.21 -6.11 0.42
CA GLN A 125 -12.70 -5.38 -0.73
C GLN A 125 -11.60 -4.61 -1.47
N GLY A 126 -11.47 -4.89 -2.75
CA GLY A 126 -10.59 -4.16 -3.65
C GLY A 126 -11.07 -4.20 -5.10
N VAL A 127 -10.51 -3.32 -5.91
CA VAL A 127 -10.50 -3.53 -7.35
C VAL A 127 -9.33 -4.45 -7.71
N TRP A 128 -9.47 -5.21 -8.79
CA TRP A 128 -8.33 -5.91 -9.38
C TRP A 128 -7.53 -4.93 -10.22
N PRO A 129 -6.28 -4.63 -9.84
CA PRO A 129 -5.58 -3.54 -10.48
C PRO A 129 -5.19 -3.88 -11.92
N GLY A 130 -5.21 -2.86 -12.78
CA GLY A 130 -4.94 -3.07 -14.19
C GLY A 130 -5.46 -1.95 -15.09
N VAL A 131 -4.95 -1.91 -16.32
CA VAL A 131 -5.56 -1.09 -17.36
C VAL A 131 -6.98 -1.58 -17.63
N ARG A 132 -7.95 -0.67 -17.53
CA ARG A 132 -9.36 -0.94 -17.84
C ARG A 132 -9.51 -1.13 -19.35
N ALA A 133 -9.96 -2.30 -19.76
CA ALA A 133 -10.38 -2.54 -21.14
C ALA A 133 -11.74 -1.85 -21.37
N GLU A 134 -11.85 -1.02 -22.41
CA GLU A 134 -13.08 -0.28 -22.70
C GLU A 134 -14.18 -1.22 -23.21
N GLU A 135 -15.34 -1.24 -22.53
CA GLU A 135 -16.54 -1.90 -23.04
C GLU A 135 -17.09 -1.12 -24.25
N LYS A 136 -17.25 -1.81 -25.39
CA LYS A 136 -18.00 -1.40 -26.60
C LYS A 136 -17.30 -0.49 -27.63
N GLY A 137 -15.99 -0.63 -27.85
CA GLY A 137 -15.35 -0.25 -29.13
C GLY A 137 -15.49 1.22 -29.59
N ALA A 138 -15.94 2.11 -28.70
CA ALA A 138 -15.94 3.55 -28.92
C ALA A 138 -14.92 4.13 -27.95
N VAL A 139 -13.80 4.61 -28.50
CA VAL A 139 -12.76 5.32 -27.78
C VAL A 139 -13.40 6.56 -27.15
N GLN A 140 -13.89 6.44 -25.92
CA GLN A 140 -14.13 7.60 -25.09
C GLN A 140 -12.78 7.97 -24.50
N ALA A 141 -12.03 8.76 -25.26
CA ALA A 141 -10.90 9.49 -24.75
C ALA A 141 -11.37 10.27 -23.50
N ARG A 142 -11.19 9.68 -22.33
CA ARG A 142 -11.24 10.45 -21.08
C ARG A 142 -10.11 11.48 -21.18
N PRO A 143 -10.21 12.65 -20.54
CA PRO A 143 -9.27 13.77 -20.73
C PRO A 143 -7.80 13.50 -20.35
N SER A 144 -7.41 12.23 -20.14
CA SER A 144 -6.09 11.78 -19.79
C SER A 144 -5.18 11.39 -20.94
N SER A 145 -5.68 11.13 -22.15
CA SER A 145 -4.96 10.50 -23.30
C SER A 145 -4.23 9.17 -22.98
N SER A 146 -4.14 8.79 -21.70
CA SER A 146 -3.60 7.54 -21.17
C SER A 146 -4.77 6.67 -20.69
N PRO A 147 -4.66 5.33 -20.85
CA PRO A 147 -5.68 4.40 -20.41
C PRO A 147 -5.93 4.52 -18.90
N TRP A 148 -7.18 4.39 -18.47
CA TRP A 148 -7.52 4.41 -17.06
C TRP A 148 -7.00 3.14 -16.37
N VAL A 149 -6.30 3.30 -15.26
CA VAL A 149 -5.82 2.20 -14.42
C VAL A 149 -6.73 2.07 -13.21
N ASP A 150 -7.35 0.90 -13.06
CA ASP A 150 -8.02 0.54 -11.81
C ASP A 150 -6.94 0.26 -10.75
N THR A 151 -7.07 0.92 -9.60
CA THR A 151 -6.05 0.93 -8.53
C THR A 151 -6.72 1.04 -7.16
N ASN A 152 -6.08 0.47 -6.15
CA ASN A 152 -6.46 0.66 -4.74
C ASN A 152 -5.58 1.73 -4.05
N SER A 153 -4.64 2.34 -4.78
CA SER A 153 -3.60 3.18 -4.21
C SER A 153 -4.14 4.42 -3.51
N GLY A 154 -5.18 5.08 -4.00
CA GLY A 154 -5.76 6.23 -3.32
C GLY A 154 -6.30 5.87 -1.94
N PHE A 155 -7.12 4.82 -1.88
CA PHE A 155 -7.63 4.25 -0.63
C PHE A 155 -6.49 3.84 0.33
N LEU A 156 -5.48 3.14 -0.17
CA LEU A 156 -4.39 2.64 0.66
C LEU A 156 -3.49 3.77 1.17
N ARG A 157 -3.24 4.80 0.36
CA ARG A 157 -2.48 5.99 0.76
C ARG A 157 -3.21 6.79 1.82
N PHE A 158 -4.53 6.95 1.71
CA PHE A 158 -5.34 7.51 2.80
C PHE A 158 -5.21 6.65 4.06
N THR A 159 -5.47 5.34 3.97
CA THR A 159 -5.45 4.43 5.13
C THR A 159 -4.08 4.42 5.81
N ARG A 160 -2.99 4.38 5.04
CA ARG A 160 -1.63 4.49 5.57
C ARG A 160 -1.36 5.85 6.20
N SER A 161 -1.91 6.93 5.65
CA SER A 161 -1.77 8.25 6.27
C SER A 161 -2.41 8.30 7.66
N VAL A 162 -3.53 7.61 7.89
CA VAL A 162 -4.26 7.66 9.17
C VAL A 162 -3.90 6.57 10.17
N THR A 163 -3.11 5.57 9.77
CA THR A 163 -2.71 4.44 10.62
C THR A 163 -1.28 4.56 11.13
N PRO A 164 -0.95 3.97 12.30
CA PRO A 164 0.43 3.89 12.78
C PRO A 164 1.33 3.16 11.77
N PRO A 165 2.61 3.55 11.65
CA PRO A 165 3.57 2.84 10.77
C PRO A 165 3.72 1.35 11.10
N ALA A 166 3.56 0.97 12.38
CA ALA A 166 3.67 -0.43 12.83
C ALA A 166 2.49 -1.33 12.42
N THR A 167 1.33 -0.75 12.06
CA THR A 167 0.17 -1.53 11.61
C THR A 167 0.41 -2.04 10.19
N ALA A 168 0.27 -3.35 9.98
CA ALA A 168 0.25 -3.92 8.64
C ALA A 168 -1.12 -3.71 7.99
N LEU A 169 -1.11 -3.22 6.75
CA LEU A 169 -2.32 -3.04 5.95
C LEU A 169 -2.49 -4.21 5.00
N TRP A 170 -3.58 -4.96 5.12
CA TRP A 170 -3.84 -6.13 4.28
C TRP A 170 -5.03 -5.89 3.34
N LEU A 171 -4.83 -6.21 2.06
CA LEU A 171 -5.89 -6.24 1.07
C LEU A 171 -6.12 -7.69 0.65
N ALA A 172 -7.20 -8.29 1.16
CA ALA A 172 -7.55 -9.68 0.96
C ALA A 172 -8.66 -9.87 -0.07
N ASN A 173 -8.60 -9.10 -1.15
CA ASN A 173 -9.49 -9.25 -2.29
C ASN A 173 -9.19 -10.55 -3.04
N THR A 174 -10.22 -11.28 -3.45
CA THR A 174 -10.08 -12.54 -4.18
C THR A 174 -10.19 -12.33 -5.68
N PRO A 175 -9.56 -13.18 -6.53
CA PRO A 175 -9.68 -13.11 -7.99
C PRO A 175 -11.14 -12.97 -8.46
N PRO A 176 -11.40 -12.25 -9.56
CA PRO A 176 -12.74 -12.20 -10.13
C PRO A 176 -13.19 -13.62 -10.48
N GLU A 177 -14.42 -13.96 -10.13
CA GLU A 177 -14.95 -15.29 -10.39
C GLU A 177 -14.91 -15.63 -11.88
N LYS A 178 -14.71 -16.92 -12.18
CA LYS A 178 -14.74 -17.46 -13.57
C LYS A 178 -13.71 -16.82 -14.51
N THR A 179 -12.62 -16.27 -13.97
CA THR A 179 -11.48 -15.79 -14.74
C THR A 179 -10.23 -16.60 -14.41
N ILE A 180 -9.40 -16.88 -15.42
CA ILE A 180 -8.04 -17.40 -15.23
C ILE A 180 -7.10 -16.23 -15.46
N LEU A 181 -6.40 -15.81 -14.41
CA LEU A 181 -5.56 -14.63 -14.46
C LEU A 181 -4.13 -14.99 -14.90
N GLY A 182 -3.52 -14.12 -15.71
CA GLY A 182 -2.08 -14.20 -15.98
C GLY A 182 -1.25 -13.80 -14.75
N ALA A 183 0.03 -14.17 -14.73
CA ALA A 183 0.95 -13.81 -13.65
C ALA A 183 1.07 -12.28 -13.50
N GLU A 184 0.99 -11.57 -14.62
CA GLU A 184 1.03 -10.12 -14.76
C GLU A 184 -0.04 -9.45 -13.89
N ARG A 185 -1.26 -10.02 -13.84
CA ARG A 185 -2.36 -9.48 -13.01
C ARG A 185 -2.09 -9.62 -11.52
N TYR A 186 -1.47 -10.72 -11.09
CA TYR A 186 -1.06 -10.90 -9.71
C TYR A 186 0.09 -9.97 -9.32
N ILE A 187 1.05 -9.77 -10.23
CA ILE A 187 2.15 -8.81 -10.05
C ILE A 187 1.61 -7.40 -9.89
N GLN A 188 0.68 -6.97 -10.76
CA GLN A 188 0.00 -5.69 -10.69
C GLN A 188 -0.70 -5.50 -9.34
N ALA A 189 -1.41 -6.52 -8.86
CA ALA A 189 -2.10 -6.47 -7.57
C ALA A 189 -1.17 -6.35 -6.36
N VAL A 190 -0.08 -7.13 -6.35
CA VAL A 190 0.96 -7.05 -5.31
C VAL A 190 1.61 -5.67 -5.30
N ALA A 191 2.00 -5.18 -6.48
CA ALA A 191 2.71 -3.91 -6.63
C ALA A 191 1.82 -2.70 -6.29
N ASP A 192 0.55 -2.72 -6.70
CA ASP A 192 -0.45 -1.68 -6.40
C ASP A 192 -0.61 -1.48 -4.90
N ALA A 193 -0.68 -2.57 -4.14
CA ALA A 193 -0.72 -2.51 -2.69
C ALA A 193 0.62 -2.07 -2.08
N ALA A 194 1.72 -2.65 -2.55
CA ALA A 194 3.03 -2.45 -1.96
C ALA A 194 3.58 -1.03 -2.16
N MET A 195 3.32 -0.36 -3.28
CA MET A 195 3.72 1.04 -3.48
C MET A 195 3.02 2.02 -2.52
N ALA A 196 1.92 1.61 -1.89
CA ALA A 196 1.22 2.35 -0.85
C ALA A 196 1.59 1.87 0.57
N GLY A 197 2.55 0.94 0.71
CA GLY A 197 2.97 0.37 1.99
C GLY A 197 1.97 -0.63 2.58
N ALA A 198 1.18 -1.29 1.74
CA ALA A 198 0.25 -2.35 2.12
C ALA A 198 0.66 -3.70 1.52
N ARG A 199 0.02 -4.78 1.97
CA ARG A 199 0.23 -6.14 1.46
C ARG A 199 -1.03 -6.64 0.77
N TRP A 200 -0.86 -7.12 -0.45
CA TRP A 200 -1.87 -7.94 -1.10
C TRP A 200 -1.83 -9.35 -0.52
N VAL A 201 -2.95 -9.86 0.00
CA VAL A 201 -3.04 -11.26 0.39
C VAL A 201 -3.21 -12.08 -0.88
N VAL A 202 -2.13 -12.75 -1.31
CA VAL A 202 -2.12 -13.51 -2.56
C VAL A 202 -3.15 -14.63 -2.49
N ALA A 203 -4.15 -14.59 -3.36
CA ALA A 203 -5.15 -15.63 -3.52
C ALA A 203 -5.18 -16.00 -4.99
N LEU A 204 -4.81 -17.24 -5.33
CA LEU A 204 -4.79 -17.71 -6.71
C LEU A 204 -6.18 -18.17 -7.14
N ASP A 205 -6.54 -17.89 -8.39
CA ASP A 205 -7.74 -18.45 -9.00
C ASP A 205 -7.59 -19.97 -9.15
N PRO A 206 -8.70 -20.73 -9.12
CA PRO A 206 -8.63 -22.20 -9.19
C PRO A 206 -7.90 -22.72 -10.44
N GLY A 207 -8.01 -22.02 -11.57
CA GLY A 207 -7.37 -22.43 -12.82
C GLY A 207 -5.85 -22.30 -12.75
N TYR A 208 -5.34 -21.15 -12.26
CA TYR A 208 -3.92 -20.94 -12.06
C TYR A 208 -3.34 -21.91 -11.01
N TRP A 209 -4.07 -22.14 -9.91
CA TRP A 209 -3.71 -23.13 -8.89
C TRP A 209 -3.55 -24.54 -9.48
N ASP A 210 -4.51 -24.99 -10.29
CA ASP A 210 -4.47 -26.30 -10.94
C ASP A 210 -3.30 -26.44 -11.91
N LEU A 211 -2.99 -25.38 -12.67
CA LEU A 211 -1.82 -25.35 -13.55
C LEU A 211 -0.51 -25.47 -12.76
N LEU A 212 -0.39 -24.76 -11.63
CA LEU A 212 0.79 -24.88 -10.75
C LEU A 212 0.96 -26.29 -10.21
N ARG A 213 -0.12 -26.93 -9.75
CA ARG A 213 -0.04 -28.30 -9.21
C ARG A 213 0.34 -29.33 -10.28
N LYS A 214 -0.01 -29.08 -11.55
CA LYS A 214 0.39 -29.92 -12.68
C LYS A 214 1.82 -29.65 -13.15
N GLY A 215 2.51 -28.67 -12.57
CA GLY A 215 3.85 -28.29 -13.00
C GLY A 215 3.89 -27.63 -14.37
N ASP A 216 2.80 -26.98 -14.80
CA ASP A 216 2.77 -26.25 -16.06
C ASP A 216 3.90 -25.20 -16.10
N GLU A 217 4.75 -25.26 -17.14
CA GLU A 217 5.98 -24.47 -17.19
C GLU A 217 5.71 -22.96 -17.14
N LYS A 218 4.63 -22.51 -17.79
CA LYS A 218 4.25 -21.09 -17.83
C LYS A 218 3.72 -20.64 -16.48
N ALA A 219 2.86 -21.44 -15.84
CA ALA A 219 2.37 -21.14 -14.49
C ALA A 219 3.52 -21.12 -13.47
N VAL A 220 4.43 -22.10 -13.51
CA VAL A 220 5.60 -22.15 -12.61
C VAL A 220 6.54 -20.96 -12.84
N ALA A 221 6.78 -20.57 -14.09
CA ALA A 221 7.56 -19.36 -14.40
C ALA A 221 6.86 -18.08 -13.90
N GLY A 222 5.54 -17.99 -14.08
CA GLY A 222 4.74 -16.88 -13.58
C GLY A 222 4.74 -16.78 -12.05
N TRP A 223 4.59 -17.91 -11.35
CA TRP A 223 4.69 -17.98 -9.90
C TRP A 223 6.06 -17.54 -9.38
N ARG A 224 7.15 -17.91 -10.07
CA ARG A 224 8.49 -17.38 -9.73
C ARG A 224 8.56 -15.85 -9.87
N ARG A 225 7.96 -15.26 -10.92
CA ARG A 225 7.90 -13.80 -11.09
C ARG A 225 7.07 -13.12 -9.99
N ILE A 226 5.91 -13.68 -9.63
CA ILE A 226 5.09 -13.18 -8.50
C ILE A 226 5.91 -13.16 -7.21
N ASN A 227 6.63 -14.26 -6.91
CA ASN A 227 7.48 -14.34 -5.73
C ASN A 227 8.67 -13.37 -5.76
N ALA A 228 9.26 -13.12 -6.93
CA ALA A 228 10.33 -12.14 -7.08
C ALA A 228 9.84 -10.72 -6.76
N VAL A 229 8.62 -10.36 -7.17
CA VAL A 229 8.02 -9.04 -6.85
C VAL A 229 7.63 -8.94 -5.37
N LEU A 230 7.06 -10.00 -4.78
CA LEU A 230 6.83 -10.06 -3.33
C LEU A 230 8.14 -9.84 -2.56
N LYS A 231 9.20 -10.58 -2.93
CA LYS A 231 10.50 -10.47 -2.28
C LYS A 231 11.09 -9.08 -2.46
N PHE A 232 11.00 -8.52 -3.65
CA PHE A 232 11.46 -7.16 -3.95
C PHE A 232 10.85 -6.14 -2.98
N TYR A 233 9.54 -6.16 -2.76
CA TYR A 233 8.92 -5.21 -1.83
C TYR A 233 9.21 -5.52 -0.36
N GLU A 234 9.32 -6.79 0.04
CA GLU A 234 9.68 -7.12 1.42
C GLU A 234 11.14 -6.75 1.75
N ASP A 235 12.07 -6.89 0.80
CA ASP A 235 13.46 -6.43 0.94
C ASP A 235 13.55 -4.88 1.02
N HIS A 236 12.54 -4.16 0.53
CA HIS A 236 12.46 -2.70 0.53
C HIS A 236 11.26 -2.16 1.33
N LYS A 237 10.76 -2.93 2.30
CA LYS A 237 9.53 -2.60 3.04
C LYS A 237 9.61 -1.26 3.78
N ASP A 238 10.79 -0.92 4.29
CA ASP A 238 11.00 0.34 5.02
C ASP A 238 10.74 1.53 4.07
N ILE A 239 11.26 1.47 2.84
CA ILE A 239 11.04 2.48 1.79
C ILE A 239 9.55 2.55 1.41
N ALA A 240 8.90 1.39 1.24
CA ALA A 240 7.48 1.33 0.90
C ALA A 240 6.57 1.94 2.00
N THR A 241 7.03 1.97 3.25
CA THR A 241 6.31 2.57 4.39
C THR A 241 6.63 4.04 4.64
N TRP A 242 7.58 4.64 3.91
CA TRP A 242 7.84 6.07 4.01
C TRP A 242 6.57 6.88 3.69
N PRO A 243 6.37 8.03 4.36
CA PRO A 243 5.28 8.95 4.03
C PRO A 243 5.35 9.40 2.57
N ASP A 244 4.19 9.58 1.96
CA ASP A 244 4.11 10.16 0.62
C ASP A 244 4.65 11.61 0.65
N PHE A 245 5.44 11.95 -0.37
CA PHE A 245 6.14 13.23 -0.48
C PHE A 245 5.65 14.02 -1.69
N SER A 246 5.13 15.22 -1.44
CA SER A 246 4.70 16.14 -2.51
C SER A 246 4.41 17.54 -2.00
N GLY A 247 4.67 18.57 -2.80
CA GLY A 247 4.15 19.93 -2.61
C GLY A 247 2.63 20.05 -2.77
N LEU A 248 1.95 19.01 -3.28
CA LEU A 248 0.49 18.90 -3.32
C LEU A 248 0.00 18.10 -2.12
N ALA A 249 -0.83 18.72 -1.28
CA ALA A 249 -1.57 18.05 -0.22
C ALA A 249 -3.06 17.98 -0.57
N VAL A 250 -3.66 16.82 -0.39
CA VAL A 250 -5.11 16.59 -0.58
C VAL A 250 -5.75 16.45 0.80
N LEU A 251 -6.62 17.39 1.14
CA LEU A 251 -7.41 17.37 2.36
C LEU A 251 -8.65 16.49 2.15
N GLN A 252 -8.62 15.27 2.68
CA GLN A 252 -9.68 14.28 2.53
C GLN A 252 -9.72 13.31 3.71
N ASP A 253 -10.85 12.65 3.88
CA ASP A 253 -11.17 11.71 4.94
C ASP A 253 -12.21 10.67 4.44
N ALA A 254 -12.65 9.78 5.33
CA ALA A 254 -13.66 8.79 4.98
C ALA A 254 -14.98 9.44 4.50
N SER A 255 -15.39 10.56 5.11
CA SER A 255 -16.64 11.26 4.77
C SER A 255 -16.60 11.99 3.42
N SER A 256 -15.39 12.32 2.95
CA SER A 256 -15.12 12.84 1.61
C SER A 256 -14.61 11.75 0.65
N GLY A 257 -14.98 10.49 0.88
CA GLY A 257 -14.81 9.42 -0.10
C GLY A 257 -13.39 8.87 -0.23
N ALA A 258 -12.50 9.11 0.73
CA ALA A 258 -11.13 8.58 0.69
C ALA A 258 -11.04 7.04 0.79
N LEU A 259 -12.14 6.37 1.17
CA LEU A 259 -12.24 4.90 1.16
C LEU A 259 -12.67 4.32 -0.20
N MET A 260 -13.11 5.17 -1.13
CA MET A 260 -13.65 4.76 -2.43
C MET A 260 -12.55 4.61 -3.48
N SER A 261 -12.79 3.72 -4.44
CA SER A 261 -11.98 3.56 -5.64
C SER A 261 -12.48 4.50 -6.74
N GLY A 262 -11.56 5.06 -7.52
CA GLY A 262 -11.86 6.14 -8.46
C GLY A 262 -12.00 7.50 -7.77
N SER A 263 -11.40 7.63 -6.57
CA SER A 263 -11.34 8.90 -5.83
C SER A 263 -10.54 9.96 -6.57
N ILE A 264 -10.62 11.22 -6.13
CA ILE A 264 -9.76 12.29 -6.68
C ILE A 264 -8.28 11.91 -6.56
N LEU A 265 -7.89 11.20 -5.50
CA LEU A 265 -6.50 10.76 -5.33
C LEU A 265 -6.06 9.75 -6.40
N ASP A 266 -6.96 8.86 -6.83
CA ASP A 266 -6.71 7.94 -7.95
C ASP A 266 -6.61 8.71 -9.28
N MET A 267 -7.43 9.73 -9.48
CA MET A 267 -7.36 10.60 -10.67
C MET A 267 -6.03 11.38 -10.73
N ILE A 268 -5.56 11.88 -9.59
CA ILE A 268 -4.25 12.53 -9.43
C ILE A 268 -3.11 11.55 -9.75
N ALA A 269 -3.19 10.33 -9.20
CA ALA A 269 -2.20 9.28 -9.44
C ALA A 269 -2.13 8.88 -10.93
N ALA A 270 -3.28 8.79 -11.62
CA ALA A 270 -3.36 8.51 -13.05
C ALA A 270 -2.69 9.59 -13.94
N LYS A 271 -2.36 10.76 -13.38
CA LYS A 271 -1.59 11.82 -14.05
C LYS A 271 -0.12 11.87 -13.64
N HIS A 272 0.36 10.91 -12.86
CA HIS A 272 1.70 10.90 -12.28
C HIS A 272 2.02 12.12 -11.44
N ILE A 273 0.99 12.72 -10.85
CA ILE A 273 1.15 13.87 -9.96
C ILE A 273 1.35 13.31 -8.55
N PRO A 274 2.52 13.48 -7.92
CA PRO A 274 2.70 13.05 -6.54
C PRO A 274 1.78 13.88 -5.64
N ALA A 275 1.24 13.26 -4.60
CA ALA A 275 0.40 13.93 -3.61
C ALA A 275 0.63 13.33 -2.23
N ARG A 276 0.30 14.06 -1.18
CA ARG A 276 0.18 13.51 0.17
C ARG A 276 -1.23 13.75 0.69
N VAL A 277 -1.70 12.84 1.53
CA VAL A 277 -3.02 12.92 2.16
C VAL A 277 -2.88 13.61 3.51
N VAL A 278 -3.80 14.52 3.80
CA VAL A 278 -3.98 15.15 5.10
C VAL A 278 -5.46 15.07 5.45
N THR A 279 -5.79 14.78 6.71
CA THR A 279 -7.19 14.74 7.13
C THR A 279 -7.61 16.06 7.79
N PRO A 280 -8.92 16.39 7.77
CA PRO A 280 -9.46 17.53 8.51
C PRO A 280 -9.04 17.55 9.98
N GLU A 281 -8.98 16.41 10.66
CA GLU A 281 -8.61 16.28 12.08
C GLU A 281 -7.13 16.57 12.32
N ARG A 282 -6.27 16.17 11.38
CA ARG A 282 -4.81 16.32 11.52
C ARG A 282 -4.31 17.69 11.07
N LEU A 283 -5.04 18.37 10.19
CA LEU A 283 -4.60 19.65 9.63
C LEU A 283 -4.32 20.74 10.70
N PRO A 284 -5.16 20.94 11.74
CA PRO A 284 -4.90 21.93 12.79
C PRO A 284 -3.67 21.58 13.64
N VAL A 285 -3.42 20.29 13.89
CA VAL A 285 -2.39 19.80 14.80
C VAL A 285 -1.03 19.66 14.11
N ALA A 286 -1.03 19.19 12.87
CA ALA A 286 0.15 18.78 12.13
C ALA A 286 0.02 19.17 10.65
N ALA A 287 -0.13 20.47 10.40
CA ALA A 287 -0.17 20.99 9.04
C ALA A 287 1.10 20.56 8.26
N PRO A 288 0.94 20.04 7.03
CA PRO A 288 2.07 19.56 6.24
C PRO A 288 3.04 20.71 5.93
N LYS A 289 4.34 20.46 6.15
CA LYS A 289 5.42 21.40 5.77
C LYS A 289 5.60 21.42 4.24
N ASP A 290 6.07 22.53 3.69
CA ASP A 290 6.44 22.66 2.27
C ASP A 290 5.29 22.36 1.29
N VAL A 291 4.04 22.61 1.71
CA VAL A 291 2.89 22.56 0.82
C VAL A 291 2.84 23.81 -0.04
N ARG A 292 2.83 23.60 -1.35
CA ARG A 292 2.65 24.64 -2.36
C ARG A 292 1.19 24.78 -2.77
N LEU A 293 0.45 23.67 -2.73
CA LEU A 293 -0.99 23.65 -2.98
C LEU A 293 -1.70 22.68 -2.03
N LEU A 294 -2.74 23.18 -1.36
CA LEU A 294 -3.70 22.38 -0.60
C LEU A 294 -4.99 22.28 -1.42
N LEU A 295 -5.36 21.05 -1.79
CA LEU A 295 -6.63 20.74 -2.42
C LEU A 295 -7.63 20.37 -1.32
N ASN A 296 -8.58 21.26 -1.06
CA ASN A 296 -9.67 21.06 -0.10
C ASN A 296 -10.88 20.45 -0.81
N ILE A 297 -11.10 19.16 -0.60
CA ILE A 297 -12.11 18.36 -1.31
C ILE A 297 -13.51 18.81 -0.88
N ASP A 298 -13.89 18.60 0.39
CA ASP A 298 -15.20 19.01 0.88
C ASP A 298 -15.09 20.19 1.87
N PRO A 299 -15.04 21.45 1.39
CA PRO A 299 -14.97 22.61 2.29
C PRO A 299 -16.23 22.76 3.15
N SER A 300 -17.36 22.18 2.74
CA SER A 300 -18.65 22.33 3.42
C SER A 300 -18.72 21.47 4.68
N ALA A 301 -18.05 20.32 4.68
CA ALA A 301 -17.96 19.39 5.81
C ALA A 301 -17.04 19.87 6.95
N LEU A 302 -16.16 20.85 6.69
CA LEU A 302 -15.18 21.30 7.68
C LEU A 302 -15.81 22.09 8.85
N SER A 303 -15.35 21.80 10.07
CA SER A 303 -15.61 22.61 11.26
C SER A 303 -14.99 24.01 11.14
N GLN A 304 -15.37 24.94 12.04
CA GLN A 304 -14.79 26.28 12.02
C GLN A 304 -13.27 26.27 12.31
N GLU A 305 -12.82 25.43 13.25
CA GLU A 305 -11.41 25.22 13.55
C GLU A 305 -10.64 24.70 12.33
N GLN A 306 -11.20 23.71 11.63
CA GLN A 306 -10.60 23.15 10.41
C GLN A 306 -10.54 24.17 9.27
N LYS A 307 -11.59 24.99 9.11
CA LYS A 307 -11.59 26.12 8.17
C LYS A 307 -10.50 27.14 8.51
N ASP A 308 -10.28 27.43 9.79
CA ASP A 308 -9.21 28.32 10.22
C ASP A 308 -7.82 27.70 9.98
N ALA A 309 -7.67 26.39 10.15
CA ALA A 309 -6.44 25.68 9.79
C ALA A 309 -6.15 25.75 8.28
N VAL A 310 -7.17 25.58 7.42
CA VAL A 310 -7.04 25.75 5.95
C VAL A 310 -6.59 27.17 5.61
N ARG A 311 -7.19 28.20 6.23
CA ARG A 311 -6.74 29.61 6.05
C ARG A 311 -5.30 29.80 6.55
N GLY A 312 -4.92 29.12 7.63
CA GLY A 312 -3.57 29.12 8.17
C GLY A 312 -2.53 28.62 7.16
N VAL A 313 -2.86 27.58 6.39
CA VAL A 313 -2.01 27.08 5.29
C VAL A 313 -1.86 28.14 4.19
N ALA A 314 -2.96 28.80 3.80
CA ALA A 314 -2.91 29.90 2.82
C ALA A 314 -2.03 31.07 3.29
N ARG A 315 -2.15 31.48 4.56
CA ARG A 315 -1.34 32.54 5.17
C ARG A 315 0.16 32.22 5.19
N LYS A 316 0.52 30.93 5.16
CA LYS A 316 1.91 30.46 5.05
C LYS A 316 2.43 30.39 3.60
N GLY A 317 1.66 30.90 2.62
CA GLY A 317 2.08 31.05 1.23
C GLY A 317 1.61 29.95 0.28
N ALA A 318 0.88 28.94 0.77
CA ALA A 318 0.33 27.90 -0.10
C ALA A 318 -0.90 28.40 -0.88
N THR A 319 -1.06 27.92 -2.12
CA THR A 319 -2.34 28.05 -2.83
C THR A 319 -3.37 27.11 -2.19
N VAL A 320 -4.57 27.58 -1.89
CA VAL A 320 -5.68 26.70 -1.49
C VAL A 320 -6.68 26.62 -2.64
N LEU A 321 -6.86 25.43 -3.20
CA LEU A 321 -7.91 25.14 -4.16
C LEU A 321 -9.02 24.39 -3.42
N SER A 322 -10.19 25.01 -3.28
CA SER A 322 -11.34 24.35 -2.66
C SER A 322 -12.30 23.87 -3.74
N GLY A 323 -12.86 22.69 -3.54
CA GLY A 323 -13.93 22.19 -4.36
C GLY A 323 -15.19 23.08 -4.25
N PRO A 324 -16.12 23.00 -5.22
CA PRO A 324 -17.32 23.82 -5.22
C PRO A 324 -18.16 23.60 -3.94
N PRO A 325 -18.78 24.63 -3.34
CA PRO A 325 -19.61 24.46 -2.14
C PRO A 325 -20.82 23.52 -2.33
N ALA A 326 -21.27 23.33 -3.57
CA ALA A 326 -22.33 22.41 -3.93
C ALA A 326 -21.86 20.94 -4.06
N TRP A 327 -20.55 20.69 -3.93
CA TRP A 327 -20.00 19.36 -4.02
C TRP A 327 -20.31 18.58 -2.75
N LYS A 328 -21.30 17.69 -2.85
CA LYS A 328 -21.58 16.68 -1.84
C LYS A 328 -21.31 15.32 -2.47
N MET A 329 -20.27 14.63 -1.99
CA MET A 329 -20.05 13.26 -2.41
C MET A 329 -21.09 12.38 -1.73
N ALA A 330 -22.00 11.83 -2.52
CA ALA A 330 -22.85 10.75 -2.08
C ALA A 330 -21.98 9.50 -1.94
N ILE A 331 -21.51 9.24 -0.72
CA ILE A 331 -20.87 7.96 -0.40
C ILE A 331 -21.97 6.90 -0.46
N PRO A 332 -21.83 5.88 -1.31
CA PRO A 332 -22.82 4.83 -1.40
C PRO A 332 -22.95 4.09 -0.06
N GLU A 333 -24.18 3.78 0.32
CA GLU A 333 -24.44 2.98 1.52
C GLU A 333 -24.01 1.52 1.31
N GLY A 334 -23.75 0.82 2.42
CA GLY A 334 -23.44 -0.60 2.42
C GLY A 334 -22.00 -0.91 2.02
N ASP A 335 -21.84 -1.95 1.21
CA ASP A 335 -20.54 -2.56 0.91
C ASP A 335 -19.98 -2.10 -0.47
N SER A 336 -20.51 -1.03 -1.07
CA SER A 336 -19.95 -0.49 -2.33
C SER A 336 -18.61 0.21 -2.09
N ILE A 337 -17.67 0.02 -3.02
CA ILE A 337 -16.34 0.65 -3.01
C ILE A 337 -16.10 1.59 -4.20
N THR A 338 -17.14 1.89 -4.97
CA THR A 338 -17.09 2.77 -6.15
C THR A 338 -18.21 3.78 -6.09
N PHE A 339 -17.96 5.00 -6.55
CA PHE A 339 -18.98 6.04 -6.61
C PHE A 339 -20.13 5.68 -7.56
N PRO A 340 -21.38 6.08 -7.26
CA PRO A 340 -22.49 6.03 -8.20
C PRO A 340 -22.19 6.83 -9.47
N GLU A 341 -22.82 6.47 -10.59
CA GLU A 341 -22.59 7.13 -11.89
C GLU A 341 -22.84 8.65 -11.85
N THR A 342 -23.82 9.10 -11.08
CA THR A 342 -24.12 10.52 -10.89
C THR A 342 -22.97 11.27 -10.21
N SER A 343 -22.37 10.68 -9.19
CA SER A 343 -21.21 11.25 -8.49
C SER A 343 -19.95 11.22 -9.37
N LEU A 344 -19.78 10.19 -10.20
CA LEU A 344 -18.68 10.13 -11.16
C LEU A 344 -18.74 11.28 -12.17
N LYS A 345 -19.91 11.62 -12.71
CA LYS A 345 -20.08 12.76 -13.64
C LYS A 345 -19.71 14.10 -12.98
N GLN A 346 -20.15 14.32 -11.74
CA GLN A 346 -19.77 15.51 -10.98
C GLN A 346 -18.26 15.57 -10.73
N MET A 347 -17.64 14.43 -10.41
CA MET A 347 -16.19 14.35 -10.22
C MET A 347 -15.43 14.65 -11.51
N GLU A 348 -15.90 14.21 -12.68
CA GLU A 348 -15.27 14.50 -13.98
C GLU A 348 -15.26 16.00 -14.32
N GLU A 349 -16.35 16.72 -14.04
CA GLU A 349 -16.43 18.16 -14.25
C GLU A 349 -15.44 18.93 -13.36
N ILE A 350 -15.40 18.58 -12.07
CA ILE A 350 -14.50 19.19 -11.09
C ILE A 350 -13.04 18.83 -11.38
N TRP A 351 -12.79 17.58 -11.78
CA TRP A 351 -11.48 17.12 -12.16
C TRP A 351 -10.88 17.95 -13.29
N ARG A 352 -11.69 18.40 -14.26
CA ARG A 352 -11.22 19.27 -15.34
C ARG A 352 -10.66 20.59 -14.80
N GLU A 353 -11.31 21.18 -13.79
CA GLU A 353 -10.85 22.41 -13.13
C GLU A 353 -9.58 22.16 -12.32
N ILE A 354 -9.58 21.12 -11.48
CA ILE A 354 -8.42 20.71 -10.68
C ILE A 354 -7.23 20.48 -11.60
N ASN A 355 -7.38 19.64 -12.62
CA ASN A 355 -6.34 19.31 -13.58
C ASN A 355 -5.82 20.53 -14.34
N GLY A 356 -6.67 21.52 -14.63
CA GLY A 356 -6.23 22.80 -15.21
C GLY A 356 -5.23 23.57 -14.33
N VAL A 357 -5.34 23.42 -13.01
CA VAL A 357 -4.44 24.06 -12.03
C VAL A 357 -3.22 23.18 -11.73
N ILE A 358 -3.44 21.89 -11.45
CA ILE A 358 -2.38 21.00 -10.96
C ILE A 358 -1.54 20.39 -12.08
N GLY A 359 -2.13 20.11 -13.25
CA GLY A 359 -1.46 19.38 -14.34
C GLY A 359 -0.29 20.13 -14.96
N ARG A 360 -0.26 21.47 -14.83
CA ARG A 360 0.81 22.34 -15.34
C ARG A 360 1.86 22.69 -14.31
N ARG A 361 1.78 22.19 -13.07
CA ARG A 361 2.79 22.43 -12.02
C ARG A 361 3.58 21.15 -11.72
N ASN A 362 4.83 21.30 -11.33
CA ASN A 362 5.59 20.20 -10.73
C ASN A 362 5.42 20.30 -9.21
N PHE A 363 4.98 19.22 -8.57
CA PHE A 363 4.80 19.18 -7.12
C PHE A 363 5.89 18.39 -6.40
N ALA A 364 6.73 17.64 -7.12
CA ALA A 364 7.98 17.07 -6.63
C ALA A 364 8.62 16.24 -7.75
N ALA A 365 7.78 15.54 -8.52
CA ALA A 365 8.16 14.75 -9.67
C ALA A 365 7.15 14.95 -10.81
N ARG A 366 7.63 14.80 -12.05
CA ARG A 366 6.85 14.66 -13.27
C ARG A 366 7.40 13.53 -14.10
N LEU A 367 6.49 12.75 -14.68
CA LEU A 367 6.85 11.60 -15.51
C LEU A 367 6.32 11.82 -16.93
N PHE A 368 7.15 11.46 -17.90
CA PHE A 368 6.85 11.45 -19.32
C PHE A 368 7.10 10.04 -19.87
N GLY A 369 6.34 9.64 -20.90
CA GLY A 369 6.49 8.29 -21.50
C GLY A 369 5.95 7.14 -20.65
N ALA A 370 5.07 7.40 -19.67
CA ALA A 370 4.58 6.39 -18.72
C ALA A 370 3.05 6.11 -18.80
N PRO A 371 2.47 5.78 -19.96
CA PRO A 371 1.01 5.78 -20.17
C PRO A 371 0.24 4.70 -19.40
N SER A 372 0.85 3.55 -19.12
CA SER A 372 0.24 2.40 -18.43
C SER A 372 0.77 2.20 -17.02
N MET A 373 1.42 3.22 -16.45
CA MET A 373 2.04 3.14 -15.13
C MET A 373 1.27 3.98 -14.12
N LEU A 374 1.45 3.65 -12.85
CA LEU A 374 1.25 4.60 -11.76
C LEU A 374 2.57 4.84 -11.04
N SER A 375 2.66 6.00 -10.42
CA SER A 375 3.81 6.40 -9.62
C SER A 375 3.39 6.87 -8.23
N ASN A 376 4.24 6.59 -7.23
CA ASN A 376 4.10 7.15 -5.90
C ASN A 376 5.46 7.60 -5.38
N LEU A 377 5.57 8.87 -5.00
CA LEU A 377 6.80 9.43 -4.46
C LEU A 377 6.73 9.43 -2.94
N LYS A 378 7.74 8.86 -2.31
CA LYS A 378 7.87 8.79 -0.85
C LYS A 378 9.14 9.48 -0.38
N GLY A 379 9.13 9.96 0.86
CA GLY A 379 10.27 10.65 1.46
C GLY A 379 10.61 10.10 2.85
N ASP A 380 11.88 9.79 3.07
CA ASP A 380 12.39 9.41 4.38
C ASP A 380 12.35 10.63 5.31
N PRO A 381 11.59 10.57 6.43
CA PRO A 381 11.52 11.68 7.38
C PRO A 381 12.86 11.98 8.08
N THR A 382 13.83 11.06 8.00
CA THR A 382 15.09 11.13 8.74
C THR A 382 16.24 11.60 7.87
N SER A 383 16.46 10.95 6.72
CA SER A 383 17.59 11.27 5.84
C SER A 383 17.28 12.27 4.73
N GLY A 384 15.99 12.57 4.50
CA GLY A 384 15.55 13.37 3.36
C GLY A 384 15.65 12.67 2.01
N LYS A 385 16.07 11.39 1.95
CA LYS A 385 16.05 10.58 0.72
C LYS A 385 14.63 10.49 0.18
N LEU A 386 14.51 10.44 -1.14
CA LEU A 386 13.24 10.22 -1.82
C LEU A 386 13.26 8.89 -2.56
N ALA A 387 12.10 8.24 -2.65
CA ALA A 387 11.90 7.02 -3.41
C ALA A 387 10.69 7.15 -4.33
N LEU A 388 10.92 7.12 -5.63
CA LEU A 388 9.85 7.09 -6.63
C LEU A 388 9.53 5.63 -6.96
N HIS A 389 8.38 5.16 -6.48
CA HIS A 389 7.83 3.87 -6.87
C HIS A 389 7.17 3.98 -8.24
N LEU A 390 7.40 2.96 -9.07
CA LEU A 390 6.88 2.84 -10.43
C LEU A 390 6.27 1.44 -10.58
N VAL A 391 5.01 1.38 -10.99
CA VAL A 391 4.29 0.12 -11.22
C VAL A 391 3.72 0.11 -12.63
N ASN A 392 4.01 -0.94 -13.39
CA ASN A 392 3.50 -1.16 -14.74
C ASN A 392 2.21 -1.99 -14.71
N TYR A 393 1.13 -1.45 -15.28
CA TYR A 393 -0.18 -2.09 -15.39
C TYR A 393 -0.50 -2.64 -16.78
N SER A 394 0.49 -2.65 -17.68
CA SER A 394 0.42 -3.33 -18.98
C SER A 394 1.13 -4.68 -18.95
N ASP A 395 0.84 -5.51 -19.96
CA ASP A 395 1.43 -6.84 -20.11
C ASP A 395 2.78 -6.82 -20.87
N TYR A 396 3.27 -5.63 -21.22
CA TYR A 396 4.53 -5.39 -21.90
C TYR A 396 5.34 -4.32 -21.17
N PRO A 397 6.67 -4.30 -21.31
CA PRO A 397 7.49 -3.27 -20.67
C PRO A 397 7.16 -1.87 -21.17
N VAL A 398 7.26 -0.88 -20.28
CA VAL A 398 7.20 0.54 -20.62
C VAL A 398 8.62 1.06 -20.80
N GLU A 399 8.87 1.74 -21.91
CA GLU A 399 10.20 2.14 -22.35
C GLU A 399 10.30 3.66 -22.53
N ASN A 400 11.52 4.20 -22.48
CA ASN A 400 11.82 5.63 -22.68
C ASN A 400 11.04 6.55 -21.73
N ILE A 401 11.16 6.27 -20.43
CA ILE A 401 10.49 7.06 -19.38
C ILE A 401 11.44 8.16 -18.92
N THR A 402 10.97 9.40 -18.94
CA THR A 402 11.72 10.55 -18.41
C THR A 402 11.07 11.02 -17.11
N VAL A 403 11.88 11.24 -16.08
CA VAL A 403 11.47 11.73 -14.77
C VAL A 403 12.14 13.08 -14.52
N HIS A 404 11.34 14.11 -14.26
CA HIS A 404 11.82 15.42 -13.83
C HIS A 404 11.47 15.66 -12.35
N LEU A 405 12.48 15.88 -11.53
CA LEU A 405 12.38 16.03 -10.09
C LEU A 405 12.72 17.47 -9.67
N LEU A 406 11.89 18.05 -8.81
CA LEU A 406 12.21 19.34 -8.21
C LEU A 406 13.40 19.22 -7.25
N GLY A 407 14.31 20.18 -7.34
CA GLY A 407 15.52 20.24 -6.52
C GLY A 407 16.73 19.60 -7.21
N LYS A 408 17.85 19.54 -6.47
CA LYS A 408 19.13 18.99 -6.92
C LYS A 408 19.47 17.75 -6.11
N TYR A 409 19.91 16.70 -6.81
CA TYR A 409 20.21 15.40 -6.23
C TYR A 409 21.67 15.03 -6.51
N LYS A 410 22.28 14.31 -5.57
CA LYS A 410 23.66 13.84 -5.69
C LYS A 410 23.76 12.59 -6.55
N SER A 411 22.76 11.71 -6.43
CA SER A 411 22.70 10.46 -7.18
C SER A 411 21.29 9.91 -7.24
N ALA A 412 21.03 9.15 -8.29
CA ALA A 412 19.84 8.33 -8.46
C ALA A 412 20.23 6.87 -8.70
N THR A 413 19.49 5.94 -8.09
CA THR A 413 19.67 4.49 -8.28
C THR A 413 18.35 3.86 -8.66
N LEU A 414 18.33 3.16 -9.79
CA LEU A 414 17.23 2.29 -10.19
C LEU A 414 17.36 0.96 -9.45
N ILE A 415 16.29 0.54 -8.79
CA ILE A 415 16.18 -0.75 -8.10
C ILE A 415 15.00 -1.49 -8.73
N THR A 416 15.25 -2.72 -9.19
CA THR A 416 14.24 -3.61 -9.77
C THR A 416 14.37 -5.00 -9.14
N PRO A 417 13.39 -5.91 -9.33
CA PRO A 417 13.55 -7.31 -8.93
C PRO A 417 14.77 -8.01 -9.57
N ALA A 418 15.26 -7.52 -10.71
CA ALA A 418 16.44 -8.07 -11.39
C ALA A 418 17.78 -7.51 -10.87
N GLY A 419 17.76 -6.44 -10.07
CA GLY A 419 18.96 -5.81 -9.51
C GLY A 419 18.92 -4.29 -9.54
N THR A 420 20.09 -3.70 -9.24
CA THR A 420 20.27 -2.25 -9.09
C THR A 420 21.18 -1.68 -10.16
N LYS A 421 20.87 -0.47 -10.67
CA LYS A 421 21.66 0.27 -11.65
C LYS A 421 21.76 1.74 -11.22
N LYS A 422 22.96 2.31 -11.21
CA LYS A 422 23.13 3.76 -11.04
C LYS A 422 22.59 4.47 -12.27
N LEU A 423 21.82 5.53 -12.07
CA LEU A 423 21.26 6.35 -13.14
C LEU A 423 22.11 7.60 -13.33
N GLU A 424 22.20 8.05 -14.58
CA GLU A 424 22.70 9.37 -14.90
C GLU A 424 21.63 10.40 -14.54
N ILE A 425 22.09 11.51 -13.95
CA ILE A 425 21.26 12.66 -13.62
C ILE A 425 21.76 13.84 -14.45
N TYR A 426 20.84 14.64 -14.96
CA TYR A 426 21.17 15.83 -15.74
C TYR A 426 20.35 17.03 -15.27
N ASP A 427 20.86 18.23 -15.55
CA ASP A 427 20.14 19.46 -15.27
C ASP A 427 19.01 19.63 -16.30
N ALA A 428 17.78 19.80 -15.80
CA ALA A 428 16.60 20.07 -16.61
C ALA A 428 15.99 21.39 -16.13
N GLU A 429 16.53 22.52 -16.61
CA GLU A 429 16.20 23.86 -16.09
C GLU A 429 16.43 23.93 -14.55
N ASP A 430 15.41 24.30 -13.78
CA ASP A 430 15.40 24.33 -12.30
C ASP A 430 15.13 22.95 -11.66
N GLU A 431 15.11 21.89 -12.47
CA GLU A 431 14.81 20.51 -12.08
C GLU A 431 16.03 19.60 -12.30
N THR A 432 15.93 18.35 -11.83
CA THR A 432 16.86 17.26 -12.13
C THR A 432 16.14 16.24 -13.01
N GLY A 433 16.70 15.95 -14.18
CA GLY A 433 16.20 14.94 -15.11
C GLY A 433 16.87 13.59 -14.94
N ILE A 434 16.09 12.52 -15.15
CA ILE A 434 16.51 11.12 -15.14
C ILE A 434 15.77 10.39 -16.26
N ASP A 435 16.48 9.60 -17.05
CA ASP A 435 15.87 8.73 -18.05
C ASP A 435 15.97 7.26 -17.63
N LEU A 436 14.88 6.52 -17.84
CA LEU A 436 14.79 5.08 -17.62
C LEU A 436 14.53 4.40 -18.96
N ASP A 437 15.44 3.51 -19.34
CA ASP A 437 15.34 2.73 -20.58
C ASP A 437 14.04 1.92 -20.60
N LYS A 438 13.74 1.23 -19.49
CA LYS A 438 12.64 0.28 -19.40
C LYS A 438 12.21 -0.03 -17.97
N VAL A 439 10.91 -0.19 -17.75
CA VAL A 439 10.31 -0.82 -16.55
C VAL A 439 9.41 -1.96 -16.99
N THR A 440 9.76 -3.20 -16.62
CA THR A 440 8.98 -4.39 -16.98
C THR A 440 7.77 -4.58 -16.07
N ASP A 441 7.99 -4.70 -14.75
CA ASP A 441 6.93 -4.96 -13.77
C ASP A 441 6.86 -3.80 -12.77
N VAL A 442 7.95 -3.61 -12.03
CA VAL A 442 8.08 -2.60 -10.98
C VAL A 442 9.49 -2.04 -10.91
N ALA A 443 9.61 -0.82 -10.40
CA ALA A 443 10.89 -0.20 -10.08
C ALA A 443 10.77 0.78 -8.91
N ILE A 444 11.89 1.00 -8.22
CA ILE A 444 12.08 2.10 -7.28
C ILE A 444 13.27 2.92 -7.78
N VAL A 445 13.07 4.23 -7.97
CA VAL A 445 14.18 5.17 -8.15
C VAL A 445 14.48 5.81 -6.81
N LEU A 446 15.60 5.42 -6.20
CA LEU A 446 16.09 5.95 -4.93
C LEU A 446 16.98 7.16 -5.19
N LEU A 447 16.65 8.29 -4.57
CA LEU A 447 17.27 9.59 -4.75
C LEU A 447 17.97 10.03 -3.47
N GLU A 448 19.25 10.39 -3.60
CA GLU A 448 20.01 11.01 -2.51
C GLU A 448 20.05 12.52 -2.72
N VAL A 449 19.44 13.26 -1.79
CA VAL A 449 19.42 14.72 -1.84
C VAL A 449 20.83 15.25 -1.61
N SER A 450 21.24 16.24 -2.40
CA SER A 450 22.45 16.99 -2.12
C SER A 450 22.22 17.76 -0.83
N THR A 451 22.98 17.46 0.23
CA THR A 451 22.95 18.27 1.45
C THR A 451 23.21 19.72 1.07
N VAL A 452 22.20 20.56 1.22
CA VAL A 452 22.36 22.02 1.12
C VAL A 452 23.18 22.41 2.35
N ASN A 453 24.38 22.94 2.13
CA ASN A 453 25.15 23.63 3.18
C ASN A 453 24.43 24.88 3.65
#